data_AF-A0A946MGW5-F1
#
_entry.id   AF-A0A946MGW5-F1
#
_cell.length_a   1.000
_cell.length_b   1.000
_cell.length_c   1.000
_cell.angle_alpha   90.00
_cell.angle_beta   90.00
_cell.angle_gamma   90.00
#
_symmetry.space_group_name_H-M   'P 1'
#
loop_
_entity.id
_entity.type
_entity.pdbx_description
1 polymer ?
#
loop_
_entity_poly.entity_id
_entity_poly.type
_entity_poly.pdbx_seq_one_letter_code
_entity_poly.pdbx_strand_id
1 'polypeptide(L)'
;MSTPRRILVTSALPYANGPIHIGHLVEYIQTDIWVRFQKLRGNECIYICADDTHGTAIMMSAQRTQCTEEQWIETIRLEHMRDFASFQIEFDNYGSTNCPENYELCKEFWQAFKDAGLVEQREVTQLFDDQQGIFLADRFVQGTCPHCDAQEQYGDSCDQCGATYSARELKNPTSTLTGSVPIEKSADHLFITIEQLHEFL
;
A
#
# COMPACT_ATOMS: atom_id res chain seq x y z
N MET A 1 12.38 -21.59 36.68
CA MET A 1 11.45 -20.78 35.85
C MET A 1 12.23 -20.33 34.63
N SER A 2 11.67 -20.40 33.42
CA SER A 2 12.36 -19.95 32.20
C SER A 2 12.59 -18.44 32.25
N THR A 3 13.72 -17.98 31.73
CA THR A 3 14.01 -16.55 31.58
C THR A 3 12.92 -15.87 30.74
N PRO A 4 12.34 -14.74 31.19
CA PRO A 4 11.39 -13.95 30.40
C PRO A 4 11.96 -13.61 29.02
N ARG A 5 11.18 -13.86 27.97
CA ARG A 5 11.55 -13.47 26.60
C ARG A 5 11.19 -12.01 26.34
N ARG A 6 11.96 -11.35 25.49
CA ARG A 6 11.62 -10.04 24.91
C ARG A 6 11.10 -10.26 23.50
N ILE A 7 9.88 -9.81 23.23
CA ILE A 7 9.15 -10.11 22.01
C ILE A 7 8.55 -8.82 21.48
N LEU A 8 8.90 -8.48 20.23
CA LEU A 8 8.23 -7.45 19.46
C LEU A 8 7.22 -8.12 18.53
N VAL A 9 5.98 -7.66 18.57
CA VAL A 9 4.88 -8.17 17.74
C VAL A 9 4.31 -7.01 16.94
N THR A 10 3.98 -7.27 15.69
CA THR A 10 3.28 -6.33 14.82
C THR A 10 2.13 -7.05 14.11
N SER A 11 1.12 -6.29 13.72
CA SER A 11 0.17 -6.67 12.69
C SER A 11 0.49 -5.88 11.41
N ALA A 12 -0.09 -6.26 10.29
CA ALA A 12 -0.02 -5.45 9.08
C ALA A 12 -0.53 -4.04 9.37
N LEU A 13 0.01 -3.04 8.69
CA LEU A 13 -0.43 -1.66 8.85
C LEU A 13 -1.71 -1.49 8.00
N PRO A 14 -2.86 -1.10 8.57
CA PRO A 14 -4.06 -0.90 7.78
C PRO A 14 -3.88 0.36 6.91
N TYR A 15 -4.26 0.27 5.64
CA TYR A 15 -4.22 1.41 4.73
C TYR A 15 -5.19 2.51 5.18
N ALA A 16 -4.71 3.76 5.22
CA ALA A 16 -5.49 4.92 5.61
C ALA A 16 -6.41 5.44 4.48
N ASN A 17 -7.01 4.54 3.69
CA ASN A 17 -7.89 4.89 2.57
C ASN A 17 -9.37 4.49 2.79
N GLY A 18 -9.68 3.83 3.91
CA GLY A 18 -11.04 3.42 4.27
C GLY A 18 -11.09 2.73 5.65
N PRO A 19 -12.28 2.36 6.14
CA PRO A 19 -12.48 1.86 7.50
C PRO A 19 -12.04 0.39 7.69
N ILE A 20 -11.85 0.00 8.95
CA ILE A 20 -11.60 -1.40 9.34
C ILE A 20 -12.84 -2.26 9.09
N HIS A 21 -12.65 -3.42 8.45
CA HIS A 21 -13.69 -4.43 8.23
C HIS A 21 -13.32 -5.77 8.88
N ILE A 22 -14.26 -6.72 8.91
CA ILE A 22 -14.06 -8.02 9.58
C ILE A 22 -12.85 -8.82 9.09
N GLY A 23 -12.51 -8.71 7.80
CA GLY A 23 -11.29 -9.34 7.24
C GLY A 23 -10.01 -8.87 7.93
N HIS A 24 -9.89 -7.58 8.26
CA HIS A 24 -8.77 -7.06 9.04
C HIS A 24 -8.79 -7.66 10.45
N LEU A 25 -9.95 -7.65 11.13
CA LEU A 25 -10.08 -8.09 12.51
C LEU A 25 -9.65 -9.54 12.75
N VAL A 26 -9.70 -10.42 11.74
CA VAL A 26 -9.15 -11.78 11.84
C VAL A 26 -7.68 -11.74 12.26
N GLU A 27 -6.88 -10.89 11.62
CA GLU A 27 -5.46 -10.73 11.93
C GLU A 27 -5.26 -10.12 13.32
N TYR A 28 -5.86 -8.96 13.57
CA TYR A 28 -5.60 -8.22 14.81
C TYR A 28 -6.08 -8.96 16.06
N ILE A 29 -7.23 -9.65 16.01
CA ILE A 29 -7.72 -10.45 17.14
C ILE A 29 -6.79 -11.64 17.40
N GLN A 30 -6.35 -12.32 16.34
CA GLN A 30 -5.40 -13.44 16.47
C GLN A 30 -4.10 -12.97 17.13
N THR A 31 -3.54 -11.85 16.67
CA THR A 31 -2.31 -11.27 17.20
C THR A 31 -2.49 -10.81 18.65
N ASP A 32 -3.59 -10.13 18.97
CA ASP A 32 -3.89 -9.65 20.32
C ASP A 32 -4.01 -10.80 21.33
N ILE A 33 -4.74 -11.88 20.99
CA ILE A 33 -4.83 -13.09 21.83
C ILE A 33 -3.44 -13.66 22.12
N TRP A 34 -2.57 -13.72 21.11
CA TRP A 34 -1.22 -14.25 21.26
C TRP A 34 -0.36 -13.35 22.16
N VAL A 35 -0.41 -12.04 21.97
CA VAL A 35 0.29 -11.05 22.80
C VAL A 35 -0.14 -11.16 24.25
N ARG A 36 -1.46 -11.18 24.50
CA ARG A 36 -2.02 -11.34 25.85
C ARG A 36 -1.54 -12.64 26.49
N PHE A 37 -1.53 -13.74 25.75
CA PHE A 37 -0.96 -15.00 26.22
C PHE A 37 0.52 -14.85 26.59
N GLN A 38 1.36 -14.21 25.77
CA GLN A 38 2.77 -14.02 26.10
C GLN A 38 2.97 -13.17 27.36
N LYS A 39 2.22 -12.07 27.50
CA LYS A 39 2.23 -11.22 28.70
C LYS A 39 1.84 -12.04 29.94
N LEU A 40 0.79 -12.86 29.86
CA LEU A 40 0.36 -13.76 30.95
C LEU A 40 1.40 -14.84 31.30
N ARG A 41 2.22 -15.27 30.34
CA ARG A 41 3.34 -16.20 30.56
C ARG A 41 4.57 -15.54 31.20
N GLY A 42 4.51 -14.23 31.46
CA GLY A 42 5.58 -13.45 32.08
C GLY A 42 6.66 -12.98 31.10
N ASN A 43 6.39 -12.98 29.79
CA ASN A 43 7.31 -12.42 28.80
C ASN A 43 7.11 -10.90 28.68
N GLU A 44 8.19 -10.17 28.36
CA GLU A 44 8.14 -8.78 27.92
C GLU A 44 7.70 -8.78 26.44
N CYS A 45 6.41 -8.64 26.19
CA CYS A 45 5.83 -8.65 24.85
C CYS A 45 5.28 -7.26 24.52
N ILE A 46 5.81 -6.61 23.50
CA ILE A 46 5.39 -5.29 23.02
C ILE A 46 4.67 -5.48 21.68
N TYR A 47 3.46 -4.95 21.56
CA TYR A 47 2.62 -5.01 20.37
C TYR A 47 2.49 -3.62 19.75
N ILE A 48 3.04 -3.44 18.55
CA ILE A 48 3.08 -2.16 17.85
C ILE A 48 2.30 -2.27 16.54
N CYS A 49 1.56 -1.21 16.21
CA CYS A 49 0.96 -1.03 14.89
C CYS A 49 1.02 0.45 14.50
N ALA A 50 0.56 0.78 13.30
CA ALA A 50 0.47 2.12 12.75
C ALA A 50 -0.44 2.09 11.52
N ASP A 51 -1.00 3.21 11.12
CA ASP A 51 -1.63 3.33 9.80
C ASP A 51 -0.57 3.43 8.69
N ASP A 52 -0.83 2.77 7.56
CA ASP A 52 -0.12 3.04 6.31
C ASP A 52 -0.78 4.22 5.59
N THR A 53 -0.06 5.34 5.57
CA THR A 53 -0.57 6.68 5.25
C THR A 53 -0.04 7.26 3.93
N HIS A 54 0.70 6.49 3.12
CA HIS A 54 1.22 6.94 1.84
C HIS A 54 0.58 6.24 0.64
N GLY A 55 0.62 6.90 -0.52
CA GLY A 55 0.19 6.34 -1.81
C GLY A 55 -0.99 7.05 -2.46
N THR A 56 -1.15 6.83 -3.77
CA THR A 56 -2.13 7.54 -4.63
C THR A 56 -3.56 7.39 -4.16
N ALA A 57 -3.94 6.25 -3.57
CA ALA A 57 -5.30 6.01 -3.08
C ALA A 57 -5.70 7.00 -1.97
N ILE A 58 -4.75 7.41 -1.13
CA ILE A 58 -4.96 8.36 -0.04
C ILE A 58 -5.15 9.77 -0.61
N MET A 59 -4.28 10.17 -1.55
CA MET A 59 -4.40 11.44 -2.27
C MET A 59 -5.78 11.55 -2.94
N MET A 60 -6.23 10.49 -3.62
CA MET A 60 -7.53 10.44 -4.27
C MET A 60 -8.70 10.49 -3.26
N SER A 61 -8.59 9.84 -2.10
CA SER A 61 -9.62 9.92 -1.07
C SER A 61 -9.73 11.34 -0.50
N ALA A 62 -8.61 11.96 -0.15
CA ALA A 62 -8.57 13.35 0.33
C ALA A 62 -9.16 14.34 -0.69
N GLN A 63 -8.84 14.17 -1.98
CA GLN A 63 -9.41 14.96 -3.07
C GLN A 63 -10.94 14.79 -3.18
N ARG A 64 -11.44 13.55 -3.11
CA ARG A 64 -12.89 13.27 -3.18
C ARG A 64 -13.65 13.89 -2.00
N THR A 65 -13.05 13.92 -0.82
CA THR A 65 -13.64 14.52 0.38
C THR A 65 -13.30 16.00 0.56
N GLN A 66 -12.59 16.60 -0.40
CA GLN A 66 -12.21 18.02 -0.40
C GLN A 66 -11.48 18.46 0.88
N CYS A 67 -10.61 17.60 1.41
CA CYS A 67 -9.74 17.91 2.56
C CYS A 67 -8.26 17.71 2.19
N THR A 68 -7.35 18.08 3.09
CA THR A 68 -5.92 17.77 2.90
C THR A 68 -5.64 16.30 3.21
N GLU A 69 -4.53 15.77 2.67
CA GLU A 69 -4.09 14.40 2.92
C GLU A 69 -3.85 14.15 4.42
N GLU A 70 -3.26 15.12 5.12
CA GLU A 70 -3.02 15.04 6.57
C GLU A 70 -4.33 15.01 7.37
N GLN A 71 -5.33 15.80 6.96
CA GLN A 71 -6.65 15.79 7.58
C GLN A 71 -7.36 14.45 7.35
N TRP A 72 -7.21 13.88 6.15
CA TRP A 72 -7.79 12.59 5.80
C TRP A 72 -7.18 11.47 6.64
N ILE A 73 -5.84 11.33 6.65
CA ILE A 73 -5.19 10.26 7.40
C ILE A 73 -5.42 10.38 8.91
N GLU A 74 -5.49 11.59 9.46
CA GLU A 74 -5.83 11.78 10.88
C GLU A 74 -7.26 11.33 11.19
N THR A 75 -8.20 11.64 10.29
CA THR A 75 -9.60 11.20 10.43
C THR A 75 -9.69 9.67 10.47
N ILE A 76 -9.06 9.01 9.49
CA ILE A 76 -9.05 7.55 9.39
C ILE A 76 -8.33 6.92 10.59
N ARG A 77 -7.23 7.49 11.06
CA ARG A 77 -6.51 7.03 12.26
C ARG A 77 -7.39 7.01 13.50
N LEU A 78 -8.17 8.08 13.71
CA LEU A 78 -9.11 8.14 14.84
C LEU A 78 -10.21 7.07 14.72
N GLU A 79 -10.72 6.81 13.52
CA GLU A 79 -11.69 5.74 13.26
C GLU A 79 -11.09 4.36 13.52
N HIS A 80 -9.90 4.07 12.98
CA HIS A 80 -9.18 2.82 13.20
C HIS A 80 -8.94 2.56 14.68
N MET A 81 -8.40 3.54 15.42
CA MET A 81 -8.16 3.41 16.85
C MET A 81 -9.44 3.18 17.65
N ARG A 82 -10.54 3.87 17.30
CA ARG A 82 -11.85 3.64 17.93
C ARG A 82 -12.33 2.21 17.70
N ASP A 83 -12.24 1.73 16.47
CA ASP A 83 -12.74 0.41 16.09
C ASP A 83 -11.90 -0.69 16.77
N PHE A 84 -10.56 -0.59 16.73
CA PHE A 84 -9.68 -1.52 17.44
C PHE A 84 -9.95 -1.54 18.95
N ALA A 85 -10.09 -0.37 19.58
CA ALA A 85 -10.42 -0.27 21.00
C ALA A 85 -11.79 -0.89 21.33
N SER A 86 -12.77 -0.79 20.43
CA SER A 86 -14.10 -1.39 20.60
C SER A 86 -14.07 -2.92 20.58
N PHE A 87 -13.08 -3.51 19.89
CA PHE A 87 -12.77 -4.94 19.92
C PHE A 87 -11.77 -5.33 21.01
N GLN A 88 -11.39 -4.39 21.90
CA GLN A 88 -10.41 -4.59 22.97
C GLN A 88 -9.02 -4.99 22.48
N ILE A 89 -8.67 -4.63 21.25
CA ILE A 89 -7.32 -4.81 20.74
C ILE A 89 -6.44 -3.75 21.39
N GLU A 90 -5.36 -4.19 22.03
CA GLU A 90 -4.52 -3.34 22.88
C GLU A 90 -3.09 -3.28 22.35
N PHE A 91 -2.78 -2.21 21.62
CA PHE A 91 -1.42 -1.91 21.20
C PHE A 91 -0.67 -1.18 22.31
N ASP A 92 0.60 -1.53 22.49
CA ASP A 92 1.52 -0.75 23.33
C ASP A 92 1.91 0.58 22.65
N ASN A 93 1.86 0.64 21.32
CA ASN A 93 1.94 1.88 20.54
C ASN A 93 1.19 1.76 19.20
N TYR A 94 0.43 2.79 18.84
CA TYR A 94 -0.21 2.92 17.53
C TYR A 94 0.25 4.21 16.83
N GLY A 95 1.06 4.07 15.79
CA GLY A 95 1.70 5.18 15.07
C GLY A 95 1.09 5.51 13.71
N SER A 96 1.91 6.10 12.85
CA SER A 96 1.62 6.40 11.44
C SER A 96 2.90 6.25 10.64
N THR A 97 2.83 5.78 9.38
CA THR A 97 3.99 5.82 8.47
C THR A 97 4.40 7.25 8.08
N ASN A 98 3.49 8.23 8.20
CA ASN A 98 3.76 9.65 8.01
C ASN A 98 4.26 10.30 9.31
N CYS A 99 5.38 9.80 9.83
CA CYS A 99 6.06 10.38 11.00
C CYS A 99 7.55 10.65 10.71
N PRO A 100 8.18 11.60 11.44
CA PRO A 100 9.59 11.90 11.28
C PRO A 100 10.50 10.68 11.47
N GLU A 101 10.18 9.79 12.41
CA GLU A 101 10.97 8.60 12.71
C GLU A 101 11.03 7.65 11.51
N ASN A 102 9.87 7.39 10.89
CA ASN A 102 9.80 6.53 9.70
C ASN A 102 10.47 7.19 8.50
N TYR A 103 10.36 8.51 8.34
CA TYR A 103 11.06 9.24 7.28
C TYR A 103 12.59 9.11 7.39
N GLU A 104 13.16 9.23 8.59
CA GLU A 104 14.59 9.03 8.82
C GLU A 104 15.01 7.58 8.54
N LEU A 105 14.26 6.60 9.03
CA LEU A 105 14.54 5.19 8.79
C LEU A 105 14.45 4.83 7.30
N CYS A 106 13.43 5.27 6.57
CA CYS A 106 13.32 5.04 5.14
C CYS A 106 14.53 5.60 4.37
N LYS A 107 15.04 6.78 4.75
CA LYS A 107 16.28 7.33 4.17
C LYS A 107 17.49 6.46 4.48
N GLU A 108 17.59 5.92 5.68
CA GLU A 108 18.66 5.00 6.07
C GLU A 108 18.62 3.71 5.24
N PHE A 109 17.46 3.05 5.14
CA PHE A 109 17.27 1.87 4.30
C PHE A 109 17.61 2.16 2.83
N TRP A 110 17.11 3.28 2.31
CA TRP A 110 17.40 3.71 0.95
C TRP A 110 18.90 3.92 0.71
N GLN A 111 19.60 4.54 1.66
CA GLN A 111 21.04 4.73 1.58
C GLN A 111 21.78 3.39 1.63
N ALA A 112 21.38 2.47 2.50
CA ALA A 112 21.97 1.13 2.59
C ALA A 112 21.83 0.34 1.27
N PHE A 113 20.66 0.41 0.60
CA PHE A 113 20.48 -0.23 -0.71
C PHE A 113 21.42 0.36 -1.77
N LYS A 114 21.58 1.69 -1.79
CA LYS A 114 22.51 2.34 -2.73
C LYS A 114 23.96 1.95 -2.45
N ASP A 115 24.37 1.97 -1.18
CA ASP A 115 25.75 1.65 -0.78
C ASP A 115 26.11 0.18 -1.04
N ALA A 116 25.11 -0.71 -0.98
CA ALA A 116 25.24 -2.12 -1.35
C ALA A 116 25.22 -2.38 -2.87
N GLY A 117 25.04 -1.35 -3.72
CA GLY A 117 24.94 -1.51 -5.18
C GLY A 117 23.66 -2.23 -5.63
N LEU A 118 22.60 -2.20 -4.80
CA LEU A 118 21.33 -2.87 -5.05
C LEU A 118 20.30 -1.97 -5.75
N VAL A 119 20.68 -0.74 -6.12
CA VAL A 119 19.78 0.21 -6.79
C VAL A 119 20.21 0.38 -8.24
N GLU A 120 19.28 0.14 -9.15
CA GLU A 120 19.43 0.47 -10.57
C GLU A 120 18.39 1.52 -10.99
N GLN A 121 18.73 2.30 -12.00
CA GLN A 121 17.80 3.23 -12.63
C GLN A 121 17.44 2.69 -14.02
N ARG A 122 16.15 2.65 -14.34
CA ARG A 122 15.66 2.28 -15.67
C ARG A 122 14.58 3.26 -16.10
N GLU A 123 14.61 3.63 -17.38
CA GLU A 123 13.51 4.38 -17.98
C GLU A 123 12.30 3.46 -18.13
N VAL A 124 11.17 3.89 -17.60
CA VAL A 124 9.90 3.17 -17.71
C VAL A 124 8.92 4.09 -18.42
N THR A 125 8.39 3.62 -19.54
CA THR A 125 7.24 4.24 -20.20
C THR A 125 5.96 3.73 -19.53
N GLN A 126 5.03 4.61 -19.22
CA GLN A 126 3.71 4.26 -18.69
C GLN A 126 2.64 5.16 -19.31
N LEU A 127 1.38 4.73 -19.21
CA LEU A 127 0.26 5.58 -19.55
C LEU A 127 0.13 6.69 -18.49
N PHE A 128 -0.17 7.90 -18.92
CA PHE A 128 -0.23 9.11 -18.09
C PHE A 128 -1.51 9.88 -18.39
N ASP A 129 -2.21 10.29 -17.34
CA ASP A 129 -3.37 11.18 -17.43
C ASP A 129 -2.88 12.62 -17.30
N ASP A 130 -3.00 13.39 -18.38
CA ASP A 130 -2.52 14.77 -18.45
C ASP A 130 -3.39 15.76 -17.65
N GLN A 131 -4.67 15.46 -17.50
CA GLN A 131 -5.61 16.27 -16.73
C GLN A 131 -5.40 16.09 -15.23
N GLN A 132 -5.20 14.84 -14.80
CA GLN A 132 -4.94 14.53 -13.39
C GLN A 132 -3.47 14.71 -13.00
N GLY A 133 -2.56 14.66 -13.97
CA GLY A 133 -1.12 14.81 -13.77
C GLY A 133 -0.44 13.59 -13.15
N ILE A 134 -0.98 12.38 -13.34
CA ILE A 134 -0.47 11.15 -12.72
C ILE A 134 -0.22 10.02 -13.73
N PHE A 135 0.72 9.13 -13.41
CA PHE A 135 0.87 7.86 -14.10
C PHE A 135 -0.28 6.91 -13.74
N LEU A 136 -0.78 6.17 -14.72
CA LEU A 136 -1.89 5.25 -14.59
C LEU A 136 -1.37 3.83 -14.40
N ALA A 137 -1.73 3.21 -13.27
CA ALA A 137 -1.67 1.77 -13.12
C ALA A 137 -2.74 1.10 -14.01
N ASP A 138 -2.56 -0.16 -14.37
CA ASP A 138 -3.42 -0.88 -15.32
C ASP A 138 -4.92 -0.82 -14.95
N ARG A 139 -5.25 -0.86 -13.65
CA ARG A 139 -6.62 -0.73 -13.13
C ARG A 139 -7.28 0.63 -13.37
N PHE A 140 -6.51 1.67 -13.67
CA PHE A 140 -7.00 3.02 -13.96
C PHE A 140 -7.07 3.31 -15.46
N VAL A 141 -6.81 2.31 -16.29
CA VAL A 141 -6.95 2.38 -17.74
C VAL A 141 -8.08 1.45 -18.14
N GLN A 142 -9.02 1.97 -18.92
CA GLN A 142 -10.12 1.20 -19.47
C GLN A 142 -10.19 1.41 -20.98
N GLY A 143 -10.62 0.41 -21.74
CA GLY A 143 -10.71 0.52 -23.18
C GLY A 143 -11.40 -0.67 -23.82
N THR A 144 -11.11 -0.91 -25.09
CA THR A 144 -11.62 -2.05 -25.85
C THR A 144 -10.59 -3.18 -25.89
N CYS A 145 -11.02 -4.41 -25.60
CA CYS A 145 -10.19 -5.60 -25.64
C CYS A 145 -9.53 -5.77 -27.03
N PRO A 146 -8.20 -5.97 -27.09
CA PRO A 146 -7.52 -6.18 -28.38
C PRO A 146 -7.93 -7.48 -29.08
N HIS A 147 -8.40 -8.49 -28.33
CA HIS A 147 -8.68 -9.84 -28.83
C HIS A 147 -10.13 -10.08 -29.25
N CYS A 148 -11.11 -9.56 -28.50
CA CYS A 148 -12.53 -9.85 -28.73
C CYS A 148 -13.41 -8.61 -28.92
N ASP A 149 -12.82 -7.41 -28.94
CA ASP A 149 -13.51 -6.13 -29.09
C ASP A 149 -14.58 -5.80 -28.02
N ALA A 150 -14.59 -6.55 -26.92
CA ALA A 150 -15.36 -6.20 -25.74
C ALA A 150 -14.99 -4.79 -25.26
N GLN A 151 -15.99 -3.96 -25.05
CA GLN A 151 -15.83 -2.59 -24.54
C GLN A 151 -15.61 -2.58 -23.03
N GLU A 152 -15.17 -1.45 -22.50
CA GLU A 152 -15.12 -1.22 -21.04
C GLU A 152 -14.22 -2.19 -20.27
N GLN A 153 -13.15 -2.68 -20.88
CA GLN A 153 -12.20 -3.64 -20.27
C GLN A 153 -11.03 -2.92 -19.61
N TYR A 154 -10.58 -3.43 -18.46
CA TYR A 154 -9.44 -2.90 -17.73
C TYR A 154 -8.09 -3.28 -18.36
N GLY A 155 -7.03 -2.58 -17.95
CA GLY A 155 -5.72 -2.64 -18.58
C GLY A 155 -4.91 -3.93 -18.42
N ASP A 156 -5.34 -4.89 -17.59
CA ASP A 156 -4.59 -6.12 -17.31
C ASP A 156 -5.24 -7.39 -17.90
N SER A 157 -6.55 -7.36 -18.12
CA SER A 157 -7.33 -8.53 -18.51
C SER A 157 -8.70 -8.19 -19.09
N CYS A 158 -9.28 -9.14 -19.83
CA CYS A 158 -10.64 -9.04 -20.35
C CYS A 158 -11.58 -10.03 -19.64
N ASP A 159 -12.64 -9.50 -19.01
CA ASP A 159 -13.66 -10.28 -18.31
C ASP A 159 -14.53 -11.13 -19.25
N GLN A 160 -14.56 -10.80 -20.55
CA GLN A 160 -15.37 -11.51 -21.55
C GLN A 160 -14.67 -12.72 -22.16
N CYS A 161 -13.39 -12.58 -22.53
CA CYS A 161 -12.64 -13.66 -23.20
C CYS A 161 -11.52 -14.26 -22.36
N GLY A 162 -11.19 -13.69 -21.19
CA GLY A 162 -10.14 -14.15 -20.30
C GLY A 162 -8.72 -13.89 -20.79
N ALA A 163 -8.53 -13.14 -21.87
CA ALA A 163 -7.22 -12.75 -22.34
C ALA A 163 -6.54 -11.78 -21.36
N THR A 164 -5.23 -11.90 -21.23
CA THR A 164 -4.36 -10.96 -20.50
C THR A 164 -3.53 -10.16 -21.51
N TYR A 165 -3.30 -8.88 -21.21
CA TYR A 165 -2.57 -7.94 -22.07
C TYR A 165 -2.07 -6.76 -21.24
N SER A 166 -1.19 -5.94 -21.80
CA SER A 166 -0.79 -4.66 -21.22
C SER A 166 -1.85 -3.58 -21.49
N ALA A 167 -1.97 -2.60 -20.59
CA ALA A 167 -2.89 -1.47 -20.75
C ALA A 167 -2.64 -0.66 -22.04
N ARG A 168 -1.43 -0.74 -22.61
CA ARG A 168 -1.06 -0.10 -23.89
C ARG A 168 -1.66 -0.81 -25.11
N GLU A 169 -2.05 -2.07 -24.97
CA GLU A 169 -2.63 -2.87 -26.05
C GLU A 169 -4.15 -2.65 -26.16
N LEU A 170 -4.77 -1.98 -25.18
CA LEU A 170 -6.19 -1.60 -25.26
C LEU A 170 -6.42 -0.65 -26.43
N LYS A 171 -7.47 -0.94 -27.22
CA LYS A 171 -7.92 -0.01 -28.26
C LYS A 171 -8.75 1.10 -27.60
N ASN A 172 -8.55 2.35 -28.01
CA ASN A 172 -9.23 3.53 -27.47
C ASN A 172 -9.15 3.59 -25.92
N PRO A 173 -7.94 3.60 -25.33
CA PRO A 173 -7.81 3.67 -23.88
C PRO A 173 -8.33 5.01 -23.36
N THR A 174 -8.92 4.97 -22.18
CA THR A 174 -9.40 6.11 -21.42
C THR A 174 -8.98 5.96 -19.96
N SER A 175 -8.60 7.05 -19.31
CA SER A 175 -8.40 7.12 -17.88
C SER A 175 -9.73 6.96 -17.15
N THR A 176 -9.82 6.01 -16.21
CA THR A 176 -11.02 5.88 -15.36
C THR A 176 -11.17 7.02 -14.35
N LEU A 177 -10.16 7.87 -14.22
CA LEU A 177 -10.13 8.97 -13.27
C LEU A 177 -10.77 10.23 -13.83
N THR A 178 -10.48 10.56 -15.09
CA THR A 178 -10.91 11.80 -15.74
C THR A 178 -11.69 11.58 -17.04
N GLY A 179 -11.65 10.36 -17.59
CA GLY A 179 -12.17 10.07 -18.93
C GLY A 179 -11.26 10.56 -20.07
N SER A 180 -10.09 11.12 -19.77
CA SER A 180 -9.12 11.58 -20.79
C SER A 180 -8.51 10.39 -21.54
N VAL A 181 -8.03 10.64 -22.77
CA VAL A 181 -7.23 9.66 -23.51
C VAL A 181 -5.80 9.73 -22.95
N PRO A 182 -5.28 8.66 -22.31
CA PRO A 182 -3.96 8.70 -21.71
C PRO A 182 -2.88 8.77 -22.78
N ILE A 183 -1.77 9.42 -22.44
CA ILE A 183 -0.59 9.53 -23.29
C ILE A 183 0.52 8.63 -22.76
N GLU A 184 1.42 8.18 -23.65
CA GLU A 184 2.65 7.54 -23.19
C GLU A 184 3.63 8.59 -22.69
N LYS A 185 4.17 8.36 -21.49
CA LYS A 185 5.21 9.19 -20.90
C LYS A 185 6.27 8.32 -20.26
N SER A 186 7.53 8.65 -20.52
CA SER A 186 8.67 8.01 -19.88
C SER A 186 9.11 8.77 -18.63
N ALA A 187 9.50 8.02 -17.61
CA ALA A 187 10.19 8.54 -16.43
C ALA A 187 11.28 7.56 -15.97
N ASP A 188 12.30 8.11 -15.31
CA ASP A 188 13.29 7.30 -14.62
C ASP A 188 12.67 6.70 -13.35
N HIS A 189 12.70 5.37 -13.25
CA HIS A 189 12.32 4.64 -12.04
C HIS A 189 13.57 4.03 -11.40
N LEU A 190 13.56 3.99 -10.08
CA LEU A 190 14.60 3.37 -9.27
C LEU A 190 14.10 1.99 -8.81
N PHE A 191 14.87 0.95 -9.10
CA PHE A 191 14.55 -0.43 -8.78
C PHE A 191 15.53 -0.97 -7.74
N ILE A 192 15.02 -1.74 -6.79
CA ILE A 192 15.86 -2.52 -5.86
C ILE A 192 16.02 -3.92 -6.43
N THR A 193 17.26 -4.32 -6.74
CA THR A 193 17.57 -5.62 -7.34
C THR A 193 17.64 -6.72 -6.27
N ILE A 194 16.49 -7.09 -5.72
CA ILE A 194 16.37 -8.09 -4.63
C ILE A 194 16.89 -9.48 -5.01
N GLU A 195 16.92 -9.81 -6.31
CA GLU A 195 17.43 -11.08 -6.82
C GLU A 195 18.88 -11.35 -6.40
N GLN A 196 19.69 -10.31 -6.23
CA GLN A 196 21.06 -10.44 -5.74
C GLN A 196 21.14 -11.01 -4.31
N LEU A 197 20.03 -10.97 -3.56
CA LEU A 197 19.92 -11.47 -2.19
C LEU A 197 19.25 -12.86 -2.12
N HIS A 198 19.00 -13.52 -3.26
CA HIS A 198 18.24 -14.77 -3.31
C HIS A 198 18.85 -15.88 -2.44
N GLU A 199 20.18 -15.98 -2.34
CA GLU A 199 20.81 -17.01 -1.50
C GLU A 199 20.54 -16.85 0.01
N PHE A 200 20.16 -15.66 0.44
CA PHE A 200 19.83 -15.36 1.84
C PHE A 200 18.35 -15.56 2.19
N LEU A 201 17.45 -15.38 1.20
CA LEU A 201 15.98 -15.41 1.36
C LEU A 201 15.42 -16.84 1.38
#